data_AF-A0A3M6U4T2-F1
#
_entry.id   AF-A0A3M6U4T2-F1
#
_cell.length_a   1.000
_cell.length_b   1.000
_cell.length_c   1.000
_cell.angle_alpha   90.00
_cell.angle_beta   90.00
_cell.angle_gamma   90.00
#
_symmetry.space_group_name_H-M   'P 1'
#
loop_
_entity.id
_entity.type
_entity.pdbx_description
1 polymer ?
#
loop_
_entity_poly.entity_id
_entity_poly.type
_entity_poly.pdbx_seq_one_letter_code
_entity_poly.pdbx_strand_id
1 'polypeptide(L)'
;MFHWNRASKSTPTSISSQEIDQNEKKKVLGISRFAVETGGSGACEIKVSLLDGSQTELPEDQSFTVRREVTDAQGSWEHLSHTFTEYPSGLRCIQFEERLKSNSMVPKNFDLKVFQPSVKFSER
;
A
#
# COMPACT_ATOMS: atom_id res chain seq x y z
N MET A 1 0.10 23.34 11.44
CA MET A 1 0.81 23.63 10.18
C MET A 1 2.03 22.72 10.12
N PHE A 2 1.99 21.66 9.30
CA PHE A 2 3.09 20.70 9.21
C PHE A 2 4.17 21.24 8.26
N HIS A 3 5.43 21.24 8.71
CA HIS A 3 6.57 21.62 7.86
C HIS A 3 6.95 20.45 6.94
N TRP A 4 6.97 20.70 5.63
CA TRP A 4 7.26 19.69 4.63
C TRP A 4 8.76 19.57 4.38
N ASN A 5 9.41 18.52 4.90
CA ASN A 5 10.74 18.15 4.40
C ASN A 5 10.64 17.38 3.08
N ARG A 6 11.52 17.75 2.15
CA ARG A 6 11.59 17.33 0.74
C ARG A 6 12.18 15.92 0.65
N ALA A 7 11.41 14.96 0.16
CA ALA A 7 11.90 13.62 -0.20
C ALA A 7 11.74 13.41 -1.71
N SER A 8 12.79 12.88 -2.34
CA SER A 8 12.92 12.69 -3.78
C SER A 8 12.24 11.40 -4.28
N LYS A 9 11.57 11.51 -5.44
CA LYS A 9 11.16 10.45 -6.40
C LYS A 9 10.81 9.09 -5.77
N SER A 10 9.51 8.81 -5.70
CA SER A 10 8.97 7.49 -5.32
C SER A 10 9.36 6.42 -6.35
N THR A 11 10.44 5.69 -6.08
CA THR A 11 10.64 4.34 -6.58
C THR A 11 9.59 3.41 -5.97
N PRO A 12 9.05 2.43 -6.73
CA PRO A 12 8.21 1.39 -6.15
C PRO A 12 9.02 0.71 -5.03
N THR A 13 8.53 0.85 -3.80
CA THR A 13 9.20 0.28 -2.63
C THR A 13 8.55 -1.07 -2.39
N SER A 14 9.16 -2.13 -2.92
CA SER A 14 8.80 -3.50 -2.55
C SER A 14 9.16 -3.70 -1.08
N ILE A 15 8.17 -3.82 -0.21
CA ILE A 15 8.39 -4.08 1.21
C ILE A 15 8.17 -5.57 1.48
N SER A 16 9.28 -6.24 1.83
CA SER A 16 9.37 -7.44 2.67
C SER A 16 8.58 -8.69 2.25
N SER A 17 9.29 -9.70 1.73
CA SER A 17 8.84 -11.10 1.78
C SER A 17 9.09 -11.67 3.17
N GLN A 18 8.04 -12.06 3.89
CA GLN A 18 8.14 -12.86 5.12
C GLN A 18 7.56 -14.24 4.86
N GLU A 19 8.29 -15.28 5.27
CA GLU A 19 7.86 -16.68 5.17
C GLU A 19 6.77 -16.94 6.21
N ILE A 20 5.63 -17.46 5.75
CA ILE A 20 4.44 -17.67 6.59
C ILE A 20 4.36 -19.16 6.97
N ASP A 21 4.34 -19.44 8.27
CA ASP A 21 3.99 -20.76 8.80
C ASP A 21 2.49 -21.03 8.55
N GLN A 22 2.20 -22.13 7.84
CA GLN A 22 0.87 -22.46 7.34
C GLN A 22 -0.04 -23.13 8.38
N ASN A 23 0.49 -23.52 9.54
CA ASN A 23 -0.31 -24.15 10.59
C ASN A 23 -1.14 -23.16 11.42
N GLU A 24 -0.95 -21.85 11.23
CA GLU A 24 -1.71 -20.81 11.93
C GLU A 24 -2.53 -19.99 10.94
N LYS A 25 -3.86 -20.02 11.11
CA LYS A 25 -4.77 -19.12 10.40
C LYS A 25 -4.54 -17.69 10.87
N LYS A 26 -3.69 -16.94 10.17
CA LYS A 26 -3.42 -15.52 10.44
C LYS A 26 -4.33 -14.63 9.59
N LYS A 27 -4.49 -13.38 9.99
CA LYS A 27 -5.01 -12.30 9.14
C LYS A 27 -3.81 -11.58 8.54
N VAL A 28 -3.89 -11.23 7.25
CA VAL A 28 -2.89 -10.40 6.59
C VAL A 28 -3.45 -9.01 6.40
N LEU A 29 -2.78 -8.01 6.96
CA LEU A 29 -3.20 -6.62 6.90
C LEU A 29 -2.17 -5.79 6.14
N GLY A 30 -2.54 -5.29 4.96
CA GLY A 30 -1.78 -4.30 4.19
C GLY A 30 -2.22 -2.88 4.55
N ILE A 31 -1.28 -1.99 4.81
CA ILE A 31 -1.54 -0.62 5.27
C ILE A 31 -0.65 0.35 4.49
N SER A 32 -1.25 1.45 4.02
CA SER A 32 -0.53 2.65 3.58
C SER A 32 -1.16 3.91 4.19
N ARG A 33 -0.30 4.87 4.54
CA ARG A 33 -0.71 6.24 4.86
C ARG A 33 -0.08 7.17 3.86
N PHE A 34 -0.90 8.03 3.27
CA PHE A 34 -0.44 9.03 2.31
C PHE A 34 -1.07 10.38 2.60
N ALA A 35 -0.44 11.47 2.20
CA ALA A 35 -0.98 12.81 2.33
C ALA A 35 -0.84 13.53 1.00
N VAL A 36 -1.82 14.38 0.68
CA VAL A 36 -1.78 15.29 -0.46
C VAL A 36 -1.64 16.72 0.09
N GLU A 37 -0.72 17.51 -0.48
CA GLU A 37 -0.50 18.91 -0.11
C GLU A 37 -1.78 19.74 -0.23
N THR A 38 -1.93 20.76 0.62
CA THR A 38 -3.12 21.62 0.65
C THR A 38 -3.40 22.26 -0.72
N GLY A 39 -4.63 22.17 -1.21
CA GLY A 39 -5.04 22.60 -2.55
C GLY A 39 -4.59 21.67 -3.69
N GLY A 40 -3.84 20.62 -3.37
CA GLY A 40 -3.39 19.62 -4.32
C GLY A 40 -4.45 18.58 -4.65
N SER A 41 -4.13 17.72 -5.62
CA SER A 41 -4.95 16.57 -6.00
C SER A 41 -4.07 15.40 -6.40
N GLY A 42 -4.48 14.19 -6.05
CA GLY A 42 -3.71 13.00 -6.34
C GLY A 42 -4.43 11.72 -5.99
N ALA A 43 -3.76 10.60 -6.20
CA ALA A 43 -4.25 9.29 -5.84
C ALA A 43 -3.14 8.43 -5.25
N CYS A 44 -3.52 7.58 -4.31
CA CYS A 44 -2.72 6.46 -3.84
C CYS A 44 -3.46 5.17 -4.16
N GLU A 45 -2.74 4.21 -4.73
CA GLU A 45 -3.20 2.87 -5.00
C GLU A 45 -2.27 1.90 -4.28
N ILE A 46 -2.86 0.95 -3.56
CA ILE A 46 -2.12 -0.20 -3.03
C ILE A 46 -2.62 -1.46 -3.73
N LYS A 47 -1.69 -2.29 -4.18
CA LYS A 47 -1.95 -3.66 -4.61
C LYS A 47 -1.26 -4.60 -3.64
N VAL A 48 -2.00 -5.56 -3.11
CA VAL A 48 -1.45 -6.63 -2.27
C VAL A 48 -1.72 -7.96 -2.96
N SER A 49 -0.67 -8.67 -3.35
CA SER A 49 -0.76 -9.99 -3.97
C SER A 49 -0.28 -11.07 -3.00
N LEU A 50 -1.02 -12.18 -2.95
CA LEU A 50 -0.68 -13.38 -2.19
C LEU A 50 0.02 -14.37 -3.13
N LEU A 51 1.25 -14.75 -2.79
CA LEU A 51 2.11 -15.54 -3.66
C LEU A 51 2.50 -16.88 -3.02
N ASP A 52 2.63 -17.90 -3.86
CA ASP A 52 3.15 -19.21 -3.46
C ASP A 52 4.69 -19.24 -3.35
N GLY A 53 5.25 -20.41 -3.07
CA GLY A 53 6.70 -20.60 -2.94
C GLY A 53 7.49 -20.38 -4.23
N SER A 54 6.82 -20.38 -5.38
CA SER A 54 7.39 -20.09 -6.70
C SER A 54 7.29 -18.61 -7.10
N GLN A 55 6.75 -17.76 -6.20
CA GLN A 55 6.37 -16.38 -6.48
C GLN A 55 5.25 -16.23 -7.52
N THR A 56 4.44 -17.27 -7.70
CA THR A 56 3.25 -17.22 -8.54
C THR A 56 2.07 -16.73 -7.70
N GLU A 57 1.23 -15.84 -8.25
CA GLU A 57 -0.01 -15.42 -7.58
C GLU A 57 -0.89 -16.65 -7.33
N LEU A 58 -1.36 -16.80 -6.09
CA LEU A 58 -2.26 -17.89 -5.74
C LEU A 58 -3.56 -17.77 -6.54
N PRO A 59 -4.15 -18.88 -7.03
CA PRO A 59 -5.43 -18.86 -7.69
C PRO A 59 -6.53 -18.37 -6.75
N GLU A 60 -7.61 -17.80 -7.32
CA GLU A 60 -8.76 -17.17 -6.65
C GLU A 60 -8.47 -15.74 -6.15
N ASP A 61 -8.96 -14.71 -6.86
CA ASP A 61 -9.35 -13.35 -6.43
C ASP A 61 -8.78 -12.74 -5.13
N GLN A 62 -7.53 -13.02 -4.79
CA GLN A 62 -6.91 -12.59 -3.53
C GLN A 62 -5.71 -11.69 -3.75
N SER A 63 -5.57 -11.17 -4.96
CA SER A 63 -4.93 -9.87 -5.10
C SER A 63 -5.96 -8.79 -4.79
N PHE A 64 -5.64 -7.92 -3.84
CA PHE A 64 -6.50 -6.79 -3.53
C PHE A 64 -5.86 -5.54 -4.10
N THR A 65 -6.63 -4.79 -4.88
CA THR A 65 -6.26 -3.45 -5.32
C THR A 65 -7.27 -2.46 -4.77
N VAL A 66 -6.80 -1.46 -4.04
CA VAL A 66 -7.63 -0.31 -3.65
C VAL A 66 -6.94 0.97 -4.03
N ARG A 67 -7.75 1.93 -4.48
CA ARG A 67 -7.31 3.25 -4.83
C ARG A 67 -8.15 4.28 -4.10
N ARG A 68 -7.48 5.29 -3.53
CA ARG A 68 -8.11 6.51 -3.01
C ARG A 68 -7.65 7.67 -3.87
N GLU A 69 -8.63 8.40 -4.40
CA GLU A 69 -8.41 9.71 -4.99
C GLU A 69 -8.76 10.80 -3.99
N VAL A 70 -7.97 11.87 -4.00
CA VAL A 70 -8.14 13.06 -3.17
C VAL A 70 -8.07 14.28 -4.07
N THR A 71 -9.07 15.14 -3.96
CA THR A 71 -9.15 16.42 -4.66
C THR A 71 -9.33 17.54 -3.65
N ASP A 72 -8.79 18.73 -3.94
CA ASP A 72 -8.84 19.90 -3.04
C ASP A 72 -8.41 19.54 -1.61
N ALA A 73 -7.26 18.88 -1.52
CA ALA A 73 -6.78 18.30 -0.27
C ALA A 73 -6.55 19.40 0.78
N GLN A 74 -6.77 19.07 2.05
CA GLN A 74 -6.53 20.00 3.16
C GLN A 74 -5.15 19.82 3.81
N GLY A 75 -4.28 18.98 3.22
CA GLY A 75 -2.98 18.63 3.83
C GLY A 75 -3.10 17.56 4.93
N SER A 76 -4.18 16.77 4.94
CA SER A 76 -4.41 15.68 5.90
C SER A 76 -3.73 14.38 5.47
N TRP A 77 -3.43 13.53 6.45
CA TRP A 77 -3.07 12.14 6.21
C TRP A 77 -4.33 11.31 5.96
N GLU A 78 -4.31 10.62 4.83
CA GLU A 78 -5.26 9.61 4.43
C GLU A 78 -4.73 8.20 4.73
N HIS A 79 -5.65 7.26 4.87
CA HIS A 79 -5.35 5.88 5.23
C HIS A 79 -6.01 4.90 4.25
N LEU A 80 -5.21 4.00 3.70
CA LEU A 80 -5.64 2.84 2.91
C LEU A 80 -5.24 1.57 3.66
N SER A 81 -6.19 0.66 3.84
CA SER A 81 -5.91 -0.62 4.47
C SER A 81 -6.77 -1.73 3.89
N HIS A 82 -6.24 -2.94 3.89
CA HIS A 82 -6.96 -4.14 3.53
C HIS A 82 -6.59 -5.30 4.44
N THR A 83 -7.59 -6.11 4.83
CA THR A 83 -7.36 -7.32 5.61
C THR A 83 -7.83 -8.53 4.83
N PHE A 84 -6.92 -9.45 4.53
CA PHE A 84 -7.27 -10.80 4.11
C PHE A 84 -7.57 -11.63 5.35
N THR A 85 -8.83 -12.02 5.48
CA THR A 85 -9.27 -12.91 6.55
C THR A 85 -9.23 -14.37 6.14
N GLU A 86 -9.19 -14.67 4.84
CA GLU A 86 -9.14 -16.02 4.29
C GLU A 86 -8.19 -16.02 3.09
N TYR A 87 -7.36 -17.06 3.00
CA TYR A 87 -6.45 -17.28 1.88
C TYR A 87 -6.13 -18.77 1.71
N PRO A 88 -5.84 -19.25 0.47
CA PRO A 88 -5.67 -20.65 0.21
C PRO A 88 -4.38 -21.15 0.86
N SER A 89 -4.33 -22.46 1.10
CA SER A 89 -3.07 -23.14 1.42
C SER A 89 -2.04 -22.88 0.32
N GLY A 90 -0.75 -22.85 0.68
CA GLY A 90 0.30 -22.58 -0.28
C GLY A 90 0.84 -21.15 -0.25
N LEU A 91 0.23 -20.23 0.51
CA LEU A 91 0.79 -18.89 0.75
C LEU A 91 2.19 -18.96 1.37
N ARG A 92 3.16 -18.31 0.71
CA ARG A 92 4.56 -18.21 1.18
C ARG A 92 5.07 -16.79 1.21
N CYS A 93 4.58 -15.94 0.31
CA CYS A 93 5.05 -14.58 0.16
C CYS A 93 3.87 -13.61 0.00
N ILE A 94 4.04 -12.38 0.45
CA ILE A 94 3.11 -11.28 0.19
C ILE A 94 3.87 -10.22 -0.58
N GLN A 95 3.33 -9.81 -1.71
CA GLN A 95 3.86 -8.68 -2.46
C GLN A 95 2.98 -7.47 -2.20
N PHE A 96 3.58 -6.43 -1.64
CA PHE A 96 2.94 -5.14 -1.44
C PHE A 96 3.50 -4.13 -2.45
N GLU A 97 2.64 -3.63 -3.32
CA GLU A 97 2.93 -2.55 -4.25
C GLU A 97 2.15 -1.31 -3.87
N GLU A 98 2.81 -0.16 -3.91
CA GLU A 98 2.19 1.14 -3.70
C GLU A 98 2.51 2.06 -4.88
N ARG A 99 1.49 2.74 -5.38
CA ARG A 99 1.58 3.68 -6.49
C ARG A 99 0.98 5.00 -6.09
N LEU A 100 1.75 6.06 -6.30
CA LEU A 100 1.32 7.44 -6.09
C LEU A 100 1.19 8.13 -7.43
N LYS A 101 0.10 8.88 -7.60
CA LYS A 101 -0.13 9.71 -8.76
C LYS A 101 -0.45 11.12 -8.30
N SER A 102 0.41 12.08 -8.63
CA SER A 102 0.04 13.50 -8.57
C SER A 102 -0.78 13.86 -9.80
N ASN A 103 -1.86 14.62 -9.59
CA ASN A 103 -2.62 15.24 -10.67
C ASN A 103 -2.17 16.69 -10.93
N SER A 104 -1.11 17.17 -10.28
CA SER A 104 -0.56 18.49 -10.52
C SER A 104 0.01 18.62 -11.93
N MET A 105 -0.39 19.68 -12.62
CA MET A 105 0.14 20.05 -13.93
C MET A 105 1.52 20.72 -13.83
N VAL A 106 2.00 21.02 -12.61
CA VAL A 106 3.30 21.65 -12.37
C VAL A 106 4.33 20.54 -12.08
N PRO A 107 5.33 20.29 -12.95
CA PRO A 107 6.22 19.12 -12.87
C PRO A 107 7.16 19.05 -11.65
N LYS A 108 7.07 19.97 -10.69
CA LYS A 108 8.07 20.18 -9.63
C LYS A 108 7.56 20.00 -8.20
N ASN A 109 6.26 19.80 -7.98
CA ASN A 109 5.76 19.60 -6.62
C ASN A 109 5.52 18.11 -6.36
N PHE A 110 6.20 17.60 -5.34
CA PHE A 110 5.87 16.30 -4.75
C PHE A 110 4.65 16.49 -3.86
N ASP A 111 3.48 16.68 -4.48
CA ASP A 111 2.24 16.95 -3.73
C ASP A 111 1.83 15.75 -2.86
N LEU A 112 2.43 14.58 -3.08
CA LEU A 112 2.16 13.38 -2.31
C LEU A 112 3.33 12.98 -1.42
N LYS A 113 2.98 12.62 -0.18
CA LYS A 113 3.86 11.93 0.74
C LYS A 113 3.25 10.60 1.11
N VAL A 114 4.11 9.62 1.35
CA VAL A 114 3.76 8.36 1.98
C VAL A 114 4.55 8.21 3.27
N PHE A 115 3.92 7.57 4.24
CA PHE A 115 4.58 7.19 5.47
C PHE A 115 4.26 5.74 5.85
N GLN A 116 5.34 4.97 6.07
CA GLN A 116 5.33 3.62 6.62
C GLN A 116 4.28 2.70 5.99
N PRO A 117 4.40 2.35 4.69
CA PRO A 117 3.66 1.22 4.17
C PRO A 117 4.09 -0.03 4.95
N SER A 118 3.12 -0.86 5.33
CA SER A 118 3.39 -2.03 6.16
C SER A 118 2.45 -3.18 5.85
N VAL A 119 2.99 -4.38 6.00
CA VAL A 119 2.23 -5.63 6.04
C VAL A 119 2.33 -6.18 7.45
N LYS A 120 1.21 -6.58 8.03
CA LYS A 120 1.14 -7.13 9.38
C LYS A 120 0.40 -8.47 9.38
N PHE A 121 0.83 -9.35 10.27
CA PHE A 121 0.14 -10.58 10.60
C PHE A 121 -0.49 -10.43 11.97
N SER A 122 -1.72 -10.91 12.12
CA SER A 122 -2.33 -11.09 13.43
C SER A 122 -2.95 -12.47 13.55
N GLU A 123 -3.08 -12.96 14.77
CA GLU A 123 -3.94 -14.10 15.05
C GLU A 123 -5.40 -13.75 14.70
N ARG A 124 -6.21 -14.78 14.42
CA ARG A 124 -7.62 -14.60 14.04
C ARG A 124 -8.49 -14.28 15.23
#